data_AF-A0A3B0A8U6-F1
#
_entry.id   AF-A0A3B0A8U6-F1
#
_cell.length_a   1.000
_cell.length_b   1.000
_cell.length_c   1.000
_cell.angle_alpha   90.00
_cell.angle_beta   90.00
_cell.angle_gamma   90.00
#
_symmetry.space_group_name_H-M   'P 1'
#
loop_
_entity.id
_entity.type
_entity.pdbx_description
1 polymer ?
#
loop_
_entity_poly.entity_id
_entity_poly.type
_entity_poly.pdbx_seq_one_letter_code
_entity_poly.pdbx_strand_id
1 'polypeptide(L)'
;MPATDRTPRTLAQKLKWLRDLKAPKGEPPPSYEVTARQISAATGVSISGPYFWELATGRTTNPKLHHLQALAKYFSVPVGYLADDQADFHQLESELELLHTLKRGGVRDITIQGTQDTVADLPTIESLVGKLRTLNDLADDQTRDLAVRLTMLPPSTRKALDETLDDTDLLQALEIEHVRQLARTAAHLSPDHLTTLLTTATQPAL
;
A
#
# COMPACT_ATOMS: atom_id res chain seq x y z
N MET A 1 2.33 3.56 -32.47
CA MET A 1 2.59 2.58 -31.39
C MET A 1 1.35 1.70 -31.26
N PRO A 2 1.42 0.37 -31.30
CA PRO A 2 0.22 -0.41 -31.05
C PRO A 2 -0.08 -0.35 -29.54
N ALA A 3 -1.26 0.18 -29.21
CA ALA A 3 -1.88 -0.11 -27.92
C ALA A 3 -1.92 -1.64 -27.80
N THR A 4 -1.34 -2.18 -26.74
CA THR A 4 -1.35 -3.61 -26.52
C THR A 4 -2.80 -3.99 -26.20
N ASP A 5 -3.55 -4.52 -27.17
CA ASP A 5 -4.85 -5.16 -26.97
C ASP A 5 -4.64 -6.35 -26.02
N ARG A 6 -4.62 -6.08 -24.71
CA ARG A 6 -4.58 -7.10 -23.67
C ARG A 6 -6.01 -7.44 -23.33
N THR A 7 -6.46 -8.56 -23.87
CA THR A 7 -7.80 -9.12 -23.64
C THR A 7 -8.09 -9.15 -22.13
N PRO A 8 -9.26 -8.64 -21.69
CA PRO A 8 -9.63 -8.62 -20.28
C PRO A 8 -9.62 -10.03 -19.68
N ARG A 9 -9.15 -10.17 -18.44
CA ARG A 9 -9.03 -11.49 -17.79
C ARG A 9 -10.36 -11.92 -17.20
N THR A 10 -10.74 -13.16 -17.47
CA THR A 10 -11.93 -13.77 -16.86
C THR A 10 -11.71 -14.09 -15.39
N LEU A 11 -12.79 -14.22 -14.61
CA LEU A 11 -12.76 -14.71 -13.23
C LEU A 11 -11.86 -15.96 -13.08
N ALA A 12 -12.00 -16.93 -13.98
CA ALA A 12 -11.21 -18.16 -13.96
C ALA A 12 -9.69 -17.89 -14.07
N GLN A 13 -9.30 -16.99 -14.98
CA GLN A 13 -7.91 -16.60 -15.17
C GLN A 13 -7.36 -15.86 -13.95
N LYS A 14 -8.15 -14.95 -13.37
CA LYS A 14 -7.81 -14.22 -12.14
C LYS A 14 -7.60 -15.18 -10.96
N LEU A 15 -8.53 -16.13 -10.75
CA LEU A 15 -8.43 -17.11 -9.67
C LEU A 15 -7.24 -18.05 -9.83
N LYS A 16 -6.97 -18.51 -11.06
CA LYS A 16 -5.80 -19.34 -11.34
C LYS A 16 -4.51 -18.60 -11.01
N TRP A 17 -4.40 -17.35 -11.47
CA TRP A 17 -3.23 -16.52 -11.21
C TRP A 17 -3.05 -16.21 -9.72
N LEU A 18 -4.11 -15.85 -9.00
CA LEU A 18 -4.05 -15.60 -7.54
C LEU A 18 -3.65 -16.84 -6.74
N ARG A 19 -4.08 -18.03 -7.16
CA ARG A 19 -3.65 -19.29 -6.53
C ARG A 19 -2.16 -19.52 -6.74
N ASP A 20 -1.67 -19.29 -7.95
CA ASP A 20 -0.26 -19.46 -8.29
C ASP A 20 0.62 -18.41 -7.57
N LEU A 21 0.11 -17.19 -7.38
CA LEU A 21 0.73 -16.11 -6.62
C LEU A 21 0.88 -16.43 -5.13
N LYS A 22 -0.13 -17.11 -4.55
CA LYS A 22 -0.15 -17.44 -3.12
C LYS A 22 0.69 -18.68 -2.78
N ALA A 23 1.14 -19.44 -3.78
CA ALA A 23 1.96 -20.63 -3.57
C ALA A 23 3.30 -20.28 -2.87
N PRO A 24 3.80 -21.13 -1.96
CA PRO A 24 5.13 -20.97 -1.39
C PRO A 24 6.21 -20.99 -2.47
N LYS A 25 7.33 -20.29 -2.24
CA LYS A 25 8.42 -20.20 -3.21
C LYS A 25 9.00 -21.59 -3.50
N GLY A 26 8.91 -22.03 -4.76
CA GLY A 26 9.46 -23.31 -5.20
C GLY A 26 8.52 -24.50 -5.05
N GLU A 27 7.30 -24.30 -4.54
CA GLU A 27 6.29 -25.35 -4.41
C GLU A 27 5.14 -25.16 -5.40
N PRO A 28 4.53 -26.24 -5.90
CA PRO A 28 3.30 -26.13 -6.67
C PRO A 28 2.17 -25.56 -5.78
N PRO A 29 1.20 -24.85 -6.37
CA PRO A 29 0.06 -24.37 -5.61
C PRO A 29 -0.69 -25.52 -4.93
N PRO A 30 -1.28 -25.30 -3.74
CA PRO A 30 -2.11 -26.30 -3.09
C PRO A 30 -3.24 -26.79 -4.02
N SER A 31 -3.68 -28.03 -3.81
CA SER A 31 -4.82 -28.55 -4.57
C SER A 31 -6.06 -27.68 -4.39
N TYR A 32 -7.01 -27.78 -5.34
CA TYR A 32 -8.27 -27.04 -5.25
C TYR A 32 -9.03 -27.34 -3.97
N GLU A 33 -9.01 -28.60 -3.53
CA GLU A 33 -9.61 -29.06 -2.28
C GLU A 33 -8.96 -28.40 -1.05
N VAL A 34 -7.62 -28.37 -1.01
CA VAL A 34 -6.90 -27.71 0.09
C VAL A 34 -7.16 -26.21 0.07
N THR A 35 -7.14 -25.58 -1.09
CA THR A 35 -7.40 -24.14 -1.25
C THR A 35 -8.82 -23.78 -0.80
N ALA A 36 -9.83 -24.56 -1.21
CA ALA A 36 -11.22 -24.36 -0.81
C ALA A 36 -11.41 -24.48 0.71
N ARG A 37 -10.74 -25.46 1.33
CA ARG A 37 -10.74 -25.61 2.80
C ARG A 37 -10.08 -24.43 3.50
N GLN A 38 -8.96 -23.93 2.97
CA GLN A 38 -8.28 -22.75 3.50
C GLN A 38 -9.16 -21.49 3.38
N ILE A 39 -9.85 -21.30 2.25
CA ILE A 39 -10.81 -20.20 2.08
C ILE A 39 -11.93 -20.31 3.11
N SER A 40 -12.50 -21.51 3.27
CA SER A 40 -13.59 -21.75 4.23
C SER A 40 -13.15 -21.47 5.66
N ALA A 41 -11.97 -21.94 6.06
CA ALA A 41 -11.41 -21.70 7.38
C ALA A 41 -11.11 -20.22 7.65
N ALA A 42 -10.61 -19.49 6.66
CA ALA A 42 -10.24 -18.07 6.81
C ALA A 42 -11.45 -17.11 6.78
N THR A 43 -12.54 -17.51 6.12
CA THR A 43 -13.67 -16.61 5.86
C THR A 43 -14.96 -17.00 6.57
N GLY A 44 -15.06 -18.24 7.06
CA GLY A 44 -16.29 -18.81 7.61
C GLY A 44 -17.33 -19.18 6.54
N VAL A 45 -17.04 -18.95 5.25
CA VAL A 45 -17.95 -19.25 4.15
C VAL A 45 -17.59 -20.60 3.54
N SER A 46 -18.52 -21.56 3.60
CA SER A 46 -18.30 -22.91 3.08
C SER A 46 -18.13 -22.93 1.56
N ILE A 47 -16.93 -23.29 1.10
CA ILE A 47 -16.58 -23.50 -0.31
C ILE A 47 -16.00 -24.91 -0.47
N SER A 48 -16.54 -25.69 -1.40
CA SER A 48 -16.03 -27.04 -1.72
C SER A 48 -14.93 -27.00 -2.76
N GLY A 49 -14.02 -27.98 -2.74
CA GLY A 49 -12.97 -28.12 -3.75
C GLY A 49 -13.49 -28.23 -5.18
N PRO A 50 -14.51 -29.07 -5.47
CA PRO A 50 -15.10 -29.16 -6.79
C PRO A 50 -15.67 -27.82 -7.29
N TYR A 51 -16.37 -27.09 -6.42
CA TYR A 51 -16.93 -25.78 -6.79
C TYR A 51 -15.82 -24.76 -7.07
N PHE A 52 -14.77 -24.70 -6.24
CA PHE A 52 -13.63 -23.83 -6.50
C PHE A 52 -12.89 -24.19 -7.80
N TRP A 53 -12.76 -25.47 -8.11
CA TRP A 53 -12.22 -25.94 -9.39
C TRP A 53 -13.07 -25.51 -10.58
N GLU A 54 -14.39 -25.60 -10.49
CA GLU A 54 -15.31 -25.13 -11.54
C GLU A 54 -15.15 -23.63 -11.80
N LEU A 55 -15.01 -22.82 -10.73
CA LEU A 55 -14.75 -21.39 -10.86
C LEU A 55 -13.39 -21.11 -11.52
N ALA A 56 -12.34 -21.77 -11.05
CA ALA A 56 -10.98 -21.58 -11.57
C ALA A 56 -10.77 -22.13 -12.98
N THR A 57 -11.66 -23.01 -13.46
CA THR A 57 -11.66 -23.51 -14.84
C THR A 57 -12.68 -22.81 -15.73
N GLY A 58 -13.51 -21.92 -15.18
CA GLY A 58 -14.54 -21.19 -15.92
C GLY A 58 -15.75 -22.02 -16.30
N ARG A 59 -15.92 -23.23 -15.73
CA ARG A 59 -17.15 -24.02 -15.87
C ARG A 59 -18.33 -23.35 -15.20
N THR A 60 -18.05 -22.69 -14.08
CA THR A 60 -18.98 -21.79 -13.41
C THR A 60 -18.37 -20.39 -13.45
N THR A 61 -19.07 -19.43 -14.02
CA THR A 61 -18.57 -18.04 -14.18
C THR A 61 -19.28 -17.05 -13.27
N ASN A 62 -20.45 -17.42 -12.72
CA ASN A 62 -21.28 -16.54 -11.90
C ASN A 62 -21.47 -17.09 -10.47
N PRO A 63 -20.46 -16.97 -9.59
CA PRO A 63 -20.62 -17.32 -8.18
C PRO A 63 -21.59 -16.37 -7.46
N LYS A 64 -22.21 -16.86 -6.38
CA LYS A 64 -23.01 -16.00 -5.50
C LYS A 64 -22.11 -14.94 -4.84
N LEU A 65 -22.66 -13.76 -4.55
CA LEU A 65 -21.92 -12.63 -3.98
C LEU A 65 -21.12 -12.99 -2.71
N HIS A 66 -21.69 -13.78 -1.80
CA HIS A 66 -20.97 -14.19 -0.58
C HIS A 66 -19.76 -15.09 -0.86
N HIS A 67 -19.82 -15.96 -1.88
CA HIS A 67 -18.65 -16.74 -2.32
C HIS A 67 -17.60 -15.83 -2.94
N LEU A 68 -18.02 -14.85 -3.75
CA LEU A 68 -17.12 -13.89 -4.36
C LEU A 68 -16.40 -13.03 -3.31
N GLN A 69 -17.13 -12.57 -2.28
CA GLN A 69 -16.57 -11.85 -1.13
C GLN A 69 -15.59 -12.70 -0.33
N ALA A 70 -15.89 -13.99 -0.13
CA ALA A 70 -14.98 -14.92 0.54
C ALA A 70 -13.68 -15.13 -0.27
N LEU A 71 -13.80 -15.30 -1.59
CA LEU A 71 -12.64 -15.41 -2.48
C LEU A 71 -11.79 -14.14 -2.44
N ALA A 72 -12.42 -12.98 -2.58
CA ALA A 72 -11.77 -11.67 -2.51
C ALA A 72 -11.02 -11.48 -1.18
N LYS A 73 -11.67 -11.79 -0.05
CA LYS A 73 -11.08 -11.73 1.28
C LYS A 73 -9.87 -12.67 1.42
N TYR A 74 -10.00 -13.91 0.96
CA TYR A 74 -8.93 -14.90 1.08
C TYR A 74 -7.69 -14.56 0.24
N PHE A 75 -7.89 -13.99 -0.95
CA PHE A 75 -6.84 -13.57 -1.85
C PHE A 75 -6.40 -12.12 -1.64
N SER A 76 -7.03 -11.39 -0.71
CA SER A 76 -6.67 -10.02 -0.40
C SER A 76 -6.79 -9.07 -1.60
N VAL A 77 -7.86 -9.24 -2.39
CA VAL A 77 -8.16 -8.41 -3.57
C VAL A 77 -9.54 -7.76 -3.44
N PRO A 78 -9.81 -6.63 -4.12
CA PRO A 78 -11.15 -6.04 -4.16
C PRO A 78 -12.18 -7.01 -4.78
N VAL A 79 -13.41 -7.01 -4.26
CA VAL A 79 -14.50 -7.84 -4.83
C VAL A 79 -14.77 -7.45 -6.28
N GLY A 80 -14.71 -6.15 -6.61
CA GLY A 80 -14.87 -5.64 -7.97
C GLY A 80 -13.87 -6.23 -8.97
N TYR A 81 -12.64 -6.54 -8.53
CA TYR A 81 -11.65 -7.19 -9.38
C TYR A 81 -12.10 -8.58 -9.84
N LEU A 82 -12.75 -9.35 -8.96
CA LEU A 82 -13.28 -10.67 -9.30
C LEU A 82 -14.66 -10.61 -9.97
N ALA A 83 -15.46 -9.58 -9.68
CA ALA A 83 -16.82 -9.43 -10.19
C ALA A 83 -16.87 -8.98 -11.65
N ASP A 84 -15.93 -8.12 -12.06
CA ASP A 84 -15.96 -7.47 -13.35
C ASP A 84 -14.75 -7.88 -14.19
N ASP A 85 -15.02 -8.63 -15.26
CA ASP A 85 -14.02 -9.03 -16.23
C ASP A 85 -13.50 -7.85 -17.07
N GLN A 86 -14.26 -6.76 -17.18
CA GLN A 86 -13.92 -5.57 -17.97
C GLN A 86 -13.35 -4.40 -17.15
N ALA A 87 -13.33 -4.51 -15.82
CA ALA A 87 -12.82 -3.44 -14.98
C ALA A 87 -11.31 -3.23 -15.16
N ASP A 88 -10.91 -1.97 -15.32
CA ASP A 88 -9.51 -1.57 -15.44
C ASP A 88 -8.82 -1.63 -14.07
N PHE A 89 -8.22 -2.78 -13.79
CA PHE A 89 -7.37 -3.01 -12.63
C PHE A 89 -5.90 -3.17 -13.03
N HIS A 90 -5.47 -2.60 -14.17
CA HIS A 90 -4.12 -2.80 -14.70
C HIS A 90 -3.01 -2.38 -13.73
N GLN A 91 -3.24 -1.32 -12.96
CA GLN A 91 -2.30 -0.87 -11.92
C GLN A 91 -2.17 -1.91 -10.80
N LEU A 92 -3.28 -2.47 -10.33
CA LEU A 92 -3.31 -3.51 -9.29
C LEU A 92 -2.60 -4.79 -9.77
N GLU A 93 -2.83 -5.21 -11.01
CA GLU A 93 -2.18 -6.40 -11.56
C GLU A 93 -0.66 -6.23 -11.68
N SER A 94 -0.20 -5.04 -12.08
CA SER A 94 1.22 -4.71 -12.20
C SER A 94 1.91 -4.67 -10.82
N GLU A 95 1.25 -4.10 -9.81
CA GLU A 95 1.73 -4.06 -8.44
C GLU A 95 1.85 -5.46 -7.82
N LEU A 96 0.82 -6.30 -8.01
CA LEU A 96 0.83 -7.69 -7.56
C LEU A 96 1.91 -8.53 -8.28
N GLU A 97 2.20 -8.27 -9.54
CA GLU A 97 3.28 -8.92 -10.30
C GLU A 97 4.67 -8.50 -9.79
N LEU A 98 4.86 -7.23 -9.44
CA LEU A 98 6.08 -6.74 -8.80
C LEU A 98 6.29 -7.40 -7.43
N LEU A 99 5.25 -7.42 -6.59
CA LEU A 99 5.26 -8.08 -5.27
C LEU A 99 5.63 -9.56 -5.37
N HIS A 100 5.07 -10.25 -6.37
CA HIS A 100 5.38 -11.64 -6.64
C HIS A 100 6.86 -11.86 -6.99
N THR A 101 7.41 -10.98 -7.82
CA THR A 101 8.82 -11.02 -8.24
C THR A 101 9.73 -10.83 -7.03
N LEU A 102 9.41 -9.89 -6.14
CA LEU A 102 10.16 -9.64 -4.90
C LEU A 102 10.05 -10.82 -3.91
N LYS A 103 8.85 -11.40 -3.73
CA LYS A 103 8.63 -12.57 -2.87
C LYS A 103 9.37 -13.81 -3.37
N ARG A 104 9.43 -14.02 -4.70
CA ARG A 104 10.27 -15.06 -5.33
C ARG A 104 11.76 -14.72 -5.29
N GLY A 105 12.16 -13.46 -5.19
CA GLY A 105 13.55 -13.04 -4.97
C GLY A 105 14.13 -13.47 -3.63
N GLY A 106 13.28 -13.73 -2.62
CA GLY A 106 13.70 -14.24 -1.32
C GLY A 106 14.02 -13.13 -0.34
N VAL A 107 13.00 -12.40 0.11
CA VAL A 107 13.07 -11.65 1.37
C VAL A 107 12.64 -12.63 2.47
N ARG A 108 13.61 -13.02 3.30
CA ARG A 108 13.46 -14.00 4.39
C ARG A 108 12.52 -13.47 5.48
N ASP A 109 11.83 -14.41 6.11
CA ASP A 109 10.98 -14.24 7.29
C ASP A 109 11.64 -13.37 8.38
N ILE A 110 10.90 -12.37 8.83
CA ILE A 110 10.99 -11.86 10.20
C ILE A 110 9.57 -11.78 10.75
N THR A 111 9.32 -12.62 11.74
CA THR A 111 8.08 -12.70 12.51
C THR A 111 7.78 -11.36 13.18
N ILE A 112 6.68 -10.71 12.80
CA ILE A 112 6.13 -9.57 13.55
C ILE A 112 5.01 -10.13 14.44
N GLN A 113 5.27 -10.11 15.74
CA GLN A 113 4.27 -10.36 16.77
C GLN A 113 3.84 -9.02 17.38
N GLY A 114 2.52 -8.83 17.50
CA GLY A 114 1.89 -7.64 18.06
C GLY A 114 1.38 -6.70 16.95
N THR A 115 0.14 -6.26 16.91
CA THR A 115 -0.98 -6.30 17.86
C THR A 115 -2.27 -6.23 17.04
N GLN A 116 -3.35 -6.78 17.61
CA GLN A 116 -4.67 -6.75 17.03
C GLN A 116 -5.21 -5.32 16.87
N ASP A 117 -6.18 -5.24 15.96
CA ASP A 117 -7.13 -4.14 15.72
C ASP A 117 -6.60 -2.96 14.92
N THR A 118 -6.92 -2.93 13.61
CA THR A 118 -7.92 -2.03 13.00
C THR A 118 -8.08 -2.42 11.52
N VAL A 119 -9.31 -2.46 11.01
CA VAL A 119 -9.61 -2.63 9.58
C VAL A 119 -9.18 -1.35 8.85
N ALA A 120 -7.93 -1.32 8.39
CA ALA A 120 -7.43 -0.30 7.47
C ALA A 120 -7.28 -0.91 6.08
N ASP A 121 -7.60 -0.12 5.05
CA ASP A 121 -7.60 -0.55 3.66
C ASP A 121 -6.25 -1.15 3.27
N LEU A 122 -6.31 -2.41 2.82
CA LEU A 122 -5.17 -3.25 2.43
C LEU A 122 -4.11 -2.56 1.53
N PRO A 123 -4.44 -1.71 0.54
CA PRO A 123 -3.42 -0.99 -0.24
C PRO A 123 -2.63 0.04 0.57
N THR A 124 -3.22 0.63 1.62
CA THR A 124 -2.52 1.57 2.50
C THR A 124 -1.56 0.84 3.42
N ILE A 125 -1.95 -0.34 3.91
CA ILE A 125 -1.09 -1.18 4.77
C ILE A 125 0.11 -1.70 3.96
N GLU A 126 -0.11 -2.15 2.72
CA GLU A 126 0.96 -2.72 1.90
C GLU A 126 1.95 -1.66 1.41
N SER A 127 1.46 -0.47 1.05
CA SER A 127 2.31 0.70 0.75
C SER A 127 3.09 1.18 1.98
N LEU A 128 2.47 1.20 3.16
CA LEU A 128 3.18 1.50 4.41
C LEU A 128 4.24 0.46 4.73
N VAL A 129 3.94 -0.84 4.60
CA VAL A 129 4.87 -1.92 4.90
C VAL A 129 6.04 -1.94 3.90
N GLY A 130 5.79 -1.64 2.63
CA GLY A 130 6.82 -1.45 1.62
C GLY A 130 7.73 -0.26 1.95
N LYS A 131 7.15 0.91 2.24
CA LYS A 131 7.92 2.11 2.62
C LYS A 131 8.67 1.93 3.94
N LEU A 132 8.05 1.27 4.93
CA LEU A 132 8.67 0.96 6.22
C LEU A 132 9.79 -0.07 6.09
N ARG A 133 9.70 -1.06 5.18
CA ARG A 133 10.80 -2.00 4.90
C ARG A 133 11.99 -1.33 4.22
N THR A 134 11.73 -0.46 3.24
CA THR A 134 12.79 0.32 2.59
C THR A 134 13.49 1.26 3.57
N LEU A 135 12.73 1.88 4.49
CA LEU A 135 13.30 2.64 5.61
C LEU A 135 14.01 1.74 6.62
N ASN A 136 13.48 0.56 6.92
CA ASN A 136 14.07 -0.36 7.90
C ASN A 136 15.43 -0.91 7.44
N ASP A 137 15.58 -1.17 6.15
CA ASP A 137 16.79 -1.72 5.54
C ASP A 137 17.89 -0.66 5.29
N LEU A 138 17.54 0.63 5.22
CA LEU A 138 18.49 1.72 4.90
C LEU A 138 18.73 2.75 6.01
N ALA A 139 17.88 2.80 7.04
CA ALA A 139 17.88 3.91 7.98
C ALA A 139 18.34 3.49 9.39
N ASP A 140 19.12 4.34 10.05
CA ASP A 140 19.49 4.17 11.45
C ASP A 140 18.27 4.30 12.38
N ASP A 141 18.42 3.93 13.66
CA ASP A 141 17.32 3.96 14.64
C ASP A 141 16.67 5.35 14.77
N GLN A 142 17.45 6.42 14.57
CA GLN A 142 16.98 7.80 14.63
C GLN A 142 16.04 8.12 13.45
N THR A 143 16.43 7.71 12.25
CA THR A 143 15.64 7.93 11.03
C THR A 143 14.34 7.12 11.04
N ARG A 144 14.36 5.93 11.67
CA ARG A 144 13.15 5.11 11.89
C ARG A 144 12.16 5.78 12.84
N ASP A 145 12.63 6.25 13.99
CA ASP A 145 11.78 6.99 14.95
C ASP A 145 11.12 8.20 14.28
N LEU A 146 11.92 8.94 13.50
CA LEU A 146 11.46 10.12 12.80
C LEU A 146 10.38 9.78 11.75
N ALA A 147 10.59 8.73 10.95
CA ALA A 147 9.60 8.28 9.97
C ALA A 147 8.26 7.86 10.61
N VAL A 148 8.29 7.15 11.74
CA VAL A 148 7.07 6.78 12.49
C VAL A 148 6.35 8.02 13.02
N ARG A 149 7.09 9.01 13.50
CA ARG A 149 6.48 10.26 13.99
C ARG A 149 5.86 11.08 12.86
N LEU A 150 6.44 11.04 11.66
CA LEU A 150 5.88 11.71 10.48
C LEU A 150 4.57 11.06 10.00
N THR A 151 4.40 9.74 10.13
CA THR A 151 3.14 9.07 9.75
C THR A 151 1.99 9.38 10.71
N MET A 152 2.29 9.75 11.95
CA MET A 152 1.31 10.17 12.96
C MET A 152 0.79 11.60 12.75
N LEU A 153 1.37 12.38 11.82
CA LEU A 153 0.96 13.75 11.55
C LEU A 153 -0.38 13.83 10.78
N PRO A 154 -1.20 14.86 11.03
CA PRO A 154 -2.42 15.11 10.27
C PRO A 154 -2.15 15.21 8.75
N PRO A 155 -3.11 14.83 7.89
CA PRO A 155 -2.92 14.85 6.43
C PRO A 155 -2.53 16.22 5.87
N SER A 156 -3.10 17.30 6.41
CA SER A 156 -2.76 18.67 6.05
C SER A 156 -1.31 19.01 6.36
N THR A 157 -0.82 18.57 7.52
CA THR A 157 0.58 18.77 7.94
C THR A 157 1.53 17.96 7.08
N ARG A 158 1.18 16.72 6.72
CA ARG A 158 1.98 15.90 5.81
C ARG A 158 2.08 16.52 4.41
N LYS A 159 0.98 17.08 3.89
CA LYS A 159 0.98 17.79 2.61
C LYS A 159 1.86 19.03 2.63
N ALA A 160 1.75 19.87 3.66
CA ALA A 160 2.61 21.04 3.81
C ALA A 160 4.09 20.65 3.94
N LEU A 161 4.38 19.53 4.62
CA LEU A 161 5.74 19.01 4.73
C LEU A 161 6.27 18.51 3.38
N ASP A 162 5.46 17.80 2.59
CA ASP A 162 5.80 17.32 1.25
C ASP A 162 6.19 18.49 0.32
N GLU A 163 5.37 19.54 0.30
CA GLU A 163 5.63 20.78 -0.44
C GLU A 163 6.91 21.49 0.04
N THR A 164 7.23 21.40 1.34
CA THR A 164 8.45 21.99 1.91
C THR A 164 9.70 21.15 1.63
N LEU A 165 9.56 19.83 1.54
CA LEU A 165 10.66 18.90 1.25
C LEU A 165 11.12 18.96 -0.22
N ASP A 166 10.26 19.44 -1.12
CA ASP A 166 10.63 19.70 -2.52
C ASP A 166 11.49 20.98 -2.67
N ASP A 167 11.50 21.88 -1.67
CA ASP A 167 12.29 23.11 -1.68
C ASP A 167 13.72 22.86 -1.15
N THR A 168 14.63 22.56 -2.08
CA THR A 168 16.03 22.23 -1.75
C THR A 168 16.77 23.41 -1.11
N ASP A 169 16.47 24.64 -1.51
CA ASP A 169 17.11 25.85 -0.98
C ASP A 169 16.72 26.07 0.49
N LEU A 170 15.45 25.85 0.81
CA LEU A 170 14.93 25.91 2.17
C LEU A 170 15.54 24.80 3.05
N LEU A 171 15.65 23.57 2.54
CA LEU A 171 16.28 22.47 3.28
C LEU A 171 17.73 22.76 3.62
N GLN A 172 18.48 23.33 2.67
CA GLN A 172 19.86 23.73 2.90
C GLN A 172 19.96 24.88 3.91
N ALA A 173 19.05 25.85 3.86
CA ALA A 173 18.99 26.93 4.85
C ALA A 173 18.68 26.40 6.27
N LEU A 174 17.84 25.38 6.40
CA LEU A 174 17.51 24.73 7.67
C LEU A 174 18.67 23.92 8.28
N GLU A 175 19.78 23.69 7.57
CA GLU A 175 21.00 23.14 8.18
C GLU A 175 21.66 24.12 9.17
N ILE A 176 21.36 25.41 9.04
CA ILE A 176 21.87 26.48 9.90
C ILE A 176 21.01 26.59 11.17
N GLU A 177 21.62 26.44 12.35
CA GLU A 177 20.90 26.49 13.65
C GLU A 177 20.11 27.80 13.83
N HIS A 178 20.68 28.92 13.41
CA HIS A 178 20.02 30.22 13.53
C HIS A 178 18.75 30.30 12.67
N VAL A 179 18.77 29.72 11.48
CA VAL A 179 17.62 29.65 10.58
C VAL A 179 16.54 28.73 11.15
N ARG A 180 16.92 27.59 11.73
CA ARG A 180 15.96 26.73 12.46
C ARG A 180 15.29 27.45 13.61
N GLN A 181 16.03 28.23 14.37
CA GLN A 181 15.49 28.97 15.50
C GLN A 181 14.54 30.10 15.05
N LEU A 182 14.85 30.78 13.95
CA LEU A 182 13.97 31.75 13.32
C LEU A 182 12.69 31.08 12.79
N ALA A 183 12.81 29.95 12.09
CA ALA A 183 11.67 29.19 11.58
C ALA A 183 10.75 28.72 12.72
N ARG A 184 11.31 28.24 13.84
CA ARG A 184 10.55 27.89 15.05
C ARG A 184 9.80 29.10 15.60
N THR A 185 10.47 30.26 15.69
CA THR A 185 9.84 31.48 16.20
C THR A 185 8.71 31.92 15.27
N ALA A 186 8.93 31.86 13.96
CA ALA A 186 7.94 32.20 12.95
C ALA A 186 6.72 31.27 12.97
N ALA A 187 6.93 29.97 13.19
CA ALA A 187 5.85 28.98 13.25
C ALA A 187 4.85 29.20 14.41
N HIS A 188 5.25 29.95 15.45
CA HIS A 188 4.37 30.30 16.59
C HIS A 188 3.70 31.68 16.43
N LEU A 189 4.06 32.44 15.38
CA LEU A 189 3.51 33.77 15.12
C LEU A 189 2.33 33.67 14.14
N SER A 190 1.30 34.49 14.39
CA SER A 190 0.17 34.64 13.46
C SER A 190 0.66 35.18 12.09
N PRO A 191 0.07 34.76 10.96
CA PRO A 191 0.43 35.25 9.62
C PRO A 191 0.45 36.78 9.50
N ASP A 192 -0.44 37.46 10.23
CA ASP A 192 -0.56 38.92 10.25
C ASP A 192 0.63 39.59 10.97
N HIS A 193 1.18 38.93 11.98
CA HIS A 193 2.35 39.42 12.70
C HIS A 193 3.63 39.18 11.90
N LEU A 194 3.71 38.08 11.13
CA LEU A 194 4.85 37.79 10.26
C LEU A 194 4.97 38.78 9.12
N THR A 195 3.86 39.10 8.45
CA THR A 195 3.85 40.09 7.37
C THR A 195 4.23 41.48 7.86
N THR A 196 3.75 41.88 9.05
CA THR A 196 4.13 43.14 9.70
C THR A 196 5.63 43.18 10.03
N LEU A 197 6.17 42.11 10.64
CA LEU A 197 7.59 42.06 11.00
C LEU A 197 8.50 42.04 9.77
N LEU A 198 8.14 41.31 8.72
CA LEU A 198 8.90 41.27 7.47
C LEU A 198 8.88 42.63 6.77
N THR A 199 7.74 43.32 6.69
CA THR A 199 7.69 44.68 6.11
C THR A 199 8.47 45.71 6.93
N THR A 200 8.53 45.54 8.25
CA THR A 200 9.32 46.43 9.13
C THR A 200 10.83 46.15 9.02
N ALA A 201 11.24 44.89 8.82
CA ALA A 201 12.64 44.50 8.71
C ALA A 201 13.28 44.84 7.34
N THR A 202 12.49 44.91 6.26
CA THR A 202 12.98 45.28 4.92
C THR A 202 12.97 46.80 4.68
N GLN A 203 12.45 47.60 5.62
CA GLN A 203 12.59 49.05 5.56
C GLN A 203 14.03 49.44 5.92
N PRO A 204 14.73 50.21 5.07
CA PRO A 204 16.04 50.73 5.44
C PRO A 204 15.88 51.63 6.67
N ALA A 205 16.69 51.39 7.69
CA ALA A 205 16.78 52.28 8.84
C ALA A 205 17.15 53.69 8.34
N LEU A 206 16.29 54.67 8.66
CA LEU A 206 16.57 56.09 8.48
C LEU A 206 17.72 56.54 9.37
#